data_AF-A0A4C1YB80-F1
#
_entry.id   AF-A0A4C1YB80-F1
#
_cell.length_a   1.000
_cell.length_b   1.000
_cell.length_c   1.000
_cell.angle_alpha   90.00
_cell.angle_beta   90.00
_cell.angle_gamma   90.00
#
_symmetry.space_group_name_H-M   'P 1'
#
loop_
_entity.id
_entity.type
_entity.pdbx_description
1 polymer ?
#
loop_
_entity_poly.entity_id
_entity_poly.type
_entity_poly.pdbx_seq_one_letter_code
_entity_poly.pdbx_strand_id
1 'polypeptide(L)'
;MQGGYIKYPCYLCLWDSRADTLHYKQQSWLKRIEFQIGKHNVKNEPIVKADHILMPPLQIKLGLMKQFVKALHQDCPACEYLKSFFPKLSEAKVKAGIFVGPQINKLMASEEFLSY
;
A
#
# COMPACT_ATOMS: atom_id res chain seq x y z
N MET A 1 -9.52 10.88 -10.90
CA MET A 1 -10.20 9.57 -10.67
C MET A 1 -11.44 9.76 -9.82
N GLN A 2 -12.40 8.85 -9.89
CA GLN A 2 -13.52 8.80 -8.95
C GLN A 2 -13.01 8.47 -7.53
N GLY A 3 -13.60 9.08 -6.50
CA GLY A 3 -13.40 8.64 -5.11
C GLY A 3 -14.29 7.44 -4.78
N GLY A 4 -13.89 6.62 -3.81
CA GLY A 4 -14.65 5.44 -3.35
C GLY A 4 -14.08 4.09 -3.82
N TYR A 5 -14.89 3.04 -3.76
CA TYR A 5 -14.51 1.67 -4.14
C TYR A 5 -14.50 1.48 -5.67
N ILE A 6 -13.50 2.08 -6.32
CA ILE A 6 -13.37 2.13 -7.78
C ILE A 6 -12.78 0.86 -8.36
N LYS A 7 -13.39 0.29 -9.40
CA LYS A 7 -12.96 -0.99 -9.99
C LYS A 7 -11.51 -0.99 -10.49
N TYR A 8 -11.01 0.12 -11.02
CA TYR A 8 -9.69 0.23 -11.64
C TYR A 8 -8.94 1.47 -11.13
N PRO A 9 -8.39 1.42 -9.89
CA PRO A 9 -7.74 2.56 -9.24
C PRO A 9 -6.33 2.85 -9.76
N CYS A 10 -5.68 1.89 -10.41
CA CYS A 10 -4.31 2.06 -10.87
C CYS A 10 -4.23 2.83 -12.19
N TYR A 11 -3.31 3.79 -12.28
CA TYR A 11 -3.01 4.54 -13.50
C TYR A 11 -2.16 3.75 -14.50
N LEU A 12 -1.41 2.74 -14.04
CA LEU A 12 -0.46 1.99 -14.87
C LEU A 12 -1.01 0.67 -15.38
N CYS A 13 -1.95 0.06 -14.66
CA CYS A 13 -2.54 -1.22 -15.02
C CYS A 13 -4.05 -1.25 -14.77
N LEU A 14 -4.70 -2.24 -15.36
CA LEU A 14 -6.13 -2.55 -15.18
C LEU A 14 -6.33 -3.46 -13.96
N TRP A 15 -5.69 -3.12 -12.84
CA TRP A 15 -5.90 -3.82 -11.58
C TRP A 15 -7.37 -3.69 -11.17
N ASP A 16 -8.07 -4.82 -11.10
CA ASP A 16 -9.45 -4.88 -10.64
C ASP A 16 -9.46 -4.95 -9.11
N SER A 17 -9.71 -3.82 -8.45
CA SER A 17 -9.74 -3.78 -6.98
C SER A 17 -10.98 -4.43 -6.38
N ARG A 18 -11.90 -4.93 -7.21
CA ARG A 18 -13.10 -5.67 -6.79
C ARG A 18 -12.96 -7.17 -7.01
N ALA A 19 -11.84 -7.60 -7.58
CA ALA A 19 -11.55 -9.01 -7.81
C ALA A 19 -10.90 -9.63 -6.56
N ASP A 20 -11.67 -9.71 -5.46
CA ASP A 20 -11.19 -10.18 -4.16
C ASP A 20 -10.55 -11.58 -4.22
N THR A 21 -11.08 -12.45 -5.07
CA THR A 21 -10.57 -13.81 -5.27
C THR A 21 -9.19 -13.85 -5.94
N LEU A 22 -8.79 -12.76 -6.61
CA LEU A 22 -7.54 -12.63 -7.36
C LEU A 22 -6.51 -11.73 -6.65
N HIS A 23 -6.89 -10.96 -5.64
CA HIS A 23 -6.04 -9.95 -4.99
C HIS A 23 -4.65 -10.44 -4.55
N TYR A 24 -4.55 -11.69 -4.09
CA TYR A 24 -3.29 -12.29 -3.64
C TYR A 24 -2.79 -13.44 -4.53
N LYS A 25 -3.49 -13.70 -5.64
CA LYS A 25 -3.12 -14.75 -6.61
C LYS A 25 -2.53 -14.15 -7.88
N GLN A 26 -3.08 -13.03 -8.32
CA GLN A 26 -2.66 -12.35 -9.53
C GLN A 26 -1.72 -11.20 -9.20
N GLN A 27 -0.44 -11.41 -9.51
CA GLN A 27 0.60 -10.40 -9.30
C GLN A 27 0.68 -9.41 -10.47
N SER A 28 0.39 -9.88 -11.70
CA SER A 28 0.49 -9.06 -12.92
C SER A 28 -0.88 -8.77 -13.51
N TRP A 29 -1.16 -7.50 -13.76
CA TRP A 29 -2.40 -7.04 -14.40
C TRP A 29 -2.08 -6.39 -15.73
N LEU A 30 -3.03 -6.45 -16.68
CA LEU A 30 -2.86 -5.86 -18.01
C LEU A 30 -2.48 -4.38 -17.89
N LYS A 31 -1.49 -3.96 -18.69
CA LYS A 31 -1.07 -2.56 -18.72
C LYS A 31 -2.22 -1.69 -19.21
N ARG A 32 -2.39 -0.53 -18.59
CA ARG A 32 -3.34 0.47 -19.04
C ARG A 32 -2.70 1.26 -20.19
N ILE A 33 -3.18 1.00 -21.40
CA ILE A 33 -2.68 1.67 -22.62
C ILE A 33 -3.62 2.83 -23.01
N GLU A 34 -4.92 2.65 -22.78
CA GLU A 34 -5.95 3.62 -23.20
C GLU A 34 -6.56 4.38 -22.01
N PHE A 35 -6.78 5.67 -22.21
CA PHE A 35 -7.42 6.58 -21.25
C PHE A 35 -8.68 7.23 -21.84
N GLN A 36 -9.52 6.41 -22.48
CA GLN A 36 -10.80 6.88 -23.01
C GLN A 36 -11.73 7.30 -21.87
N ILE A 37 -12.28 8.51 -21.96
CA ILE A 37 -13.25 9.05 -20.99
C ILE A 37 -14.45 8.10 -20.91
N GLY A 38 -14.90 7.81 -19.69
CA GLY A 38 -16.00 6.89 -19.41
C GLY A 38 -15.59 5.41 -19.30
N LYS A 39 -14.39 5.03 -19.76
CA LYS A 39 -13.85 3.66 -19.58
C LYS A 39 -12.90 3.59 -18.40
N HIS A 40 -12.89 2.43 -17.72
CA HIS A 40 -11.92 2.08 -16.67
C HIS A 40 -11.66 3.21 -15.63
N ASN A 41 -12.72 3.92 -15.24
CA ASN A 41 -12.73 5.05 -14.28
C ASN A 41 -11.98 6.32 -14.71
N VAL A 42 -11.74 6.51 -16.00
CA VAL A 42 -11.21 7.77 -16.55
C VAL A 42 -12.36 8.76 -16.70
N LYS A 43 -12.33 9.84 -15.90
CA LYS A 43 -13.35 10.91 -15.92
C LYS A 43 -12.98 12.07 -16.83
N ASN A 44 -11.70 12.39 -16.87
CA ASN A 44 -11.17 13.55 -17.56
C ASN A 44 -10.03 13.09 -18.47
N GLU A 45 -9.74 13.88 -19.49
CA GLU A 45 -8.56 13.70 -20.30
C GLU A 45 -7.29 13.74 -19.44
N PRO A 46 -6.32 12.83 -19.64
CA PRO A 46 -5.06 12.87 -18.93
C PRO A 46 -4.27 14.13 -19.27
N ILE A 47 -3.91 14.91 -18.26
CA ILE A 47 -3.03 16.09 -18.43
C ILE A 47 -1.58 15.64 -18.69
N VAL A 48 -1.21 14.47 -18.18
CA VAL A 48 0.14 13.91 -18.25
C VAL A 48 0.06 12.55 -18.92
N LYS A 49 1.02 12.26 -19.81
CA LYS A 49 1.13 10.94 -20.44
C LYS A 49 1.45 9.87 -19.38
N ALA A 50 0.95 8.65 -19.58
CA ALA A 50 1.07 7.59 -18.59
C ALA A 50 2.51 7.20 -18.23
N ASP A 51 3.42 7.28 -19.18
CA ASP A 51 4.86 7.05 -19.03
C ASP A 51 5.59 8.13 -18.21
N HIS A 52 4.98 9.30 -18.04
CA HIS A 52 5.48 10.39 -17.19
C HIS A 52 4.84 10.44 -15.80
N ILE A 53 3.95 9.49 -15.47
CA ILE A 53 3.35 9.40 -14.14
C ILE A 53 4.33 8.70 -13.20
N LEU A 54 4.91 9.48 -12.28
CA LEU A 54 5.71 8.93 -11.18
C LEU A 54 4.79 8.52 -10.03
N MET A 55 4.75 7.22 -9.73
CA MET A 55 4.10 6.72 -8.52
C MET A 55 4.90 7.18 -7.29
N PRO A 56 4.30 7.86 -6.30
CA PRO A 56 5.00 8.31 -5.10
C PRO A 56 5.36 7.08 -4.23
N PRO A 57 6.61 6.58 -4.25
CA PRO A 57 6.93 5.29 -3.63
C PRO A 57 6.77 5.33 -2.11
N LEU A 58 6.98 6.51 -1.52
CA LEU A 58 6.87 6.74 -0.08
C LEU A 58 5.43 6.51 0.43
N GLN A 59 4.43 7.09 -0.23
CA GLN A 59 3.03 6.97 0.21
C GLN A 59 2.54 5.52 0.17
N ILE A 60 3.01 4.76 -0.81
CA ILE A 60 2.71 3.32 -0.95
C ILE A 60 3.34 2.55 0.21
N LYS A 61 4.63 2.76 0.50
CA LYS A 61 5.32 2.10 1.62
C LYS A 61 4.65 2.38 2.96
N LEU A 62 4.28 3.64 3.22
CA LEU A 62 3.57 4.04 4.44
C LEU A 62 2.20 3.36 4.55
N GLY A 63 1.43 3.34 3.45
CA GLY A 63 0.12 2.68 3.39
C GLY A 63 0.20 1.17 3.61
N LEU A 64 1.16 0.50 2.96
CA LEU A 64 1.38 -0.94 3.10
C LEU A 64 1.78 -1.31 4.53
N MET A 65 2.73 -0.58 5.12
CA MET A 65 3.13 -0.82 6.51
C MET A 65 1.96 -0.66 7.47
N LYS A 66 1.10 0.34 7.23
CA LYS A 66 -0.10 0.56 8.03
C LYS A 66 -1.08 -0.60 7.93
N GLN A 67 -1.33 -1.10 6.72
CA GLN A 67 -2.21 -2.25 6.50
C GLN A 67 -1.64 -3.53 7.09
N PHE A 68 -0.35 -3.76 6.92
CA PHE A 68 0.37 -4.91 7.48
C PHE A 68 0.20 -4.96 9.00
N VAL A 69 0.54 -3.89 9.73
CA VAL A 69 0.45 -3.91 11.19
C VAL A 69 -0.98 -4.00 11.69
N LYS A 70 -1.94 -3.40 10.97
CA LYS A 70 -3.37 -3.57 11.30
C LYS A 70 -3.89 -5.00 11.12
N ALA A 71 -3.25 -5.78 10.24
CA ALA A 71 -3.60 -7.18 10.02
C ALA A 71 -2.94 -8.12 11.04
N LEU A 72 -1.90 -7.67 11.76
CA LEU A 72 -1.29 -8.45 12.83
C LEU A 72 -2.25 -8.59 14.02
N HIS A 73 -2.22 -9.76 14.66
CA HIS A 73 -2.86 -9.94 15.96
C HIS A 73 -2.16 -9.07 17.01
N GLN A 74 -2.92 -8.41 17.89
CA GLN A 74 -2.37 -7.44 18.85
C GLN A 74 -1.34 -8.05 19.80
N ASP A 75 -1.47 -9.34 20.10
CA ASP A 75 -0.64 -10.07 21.05
C ASP A 75 0.36 -11.00 20.35
N CYS A 76 0.57 -10.85 19.03
CA CYS A 76 1.58 -11.63 18.34
C CYS A 76 3.00 -11.18 18.70
N PRO A 77 4.00 -12.07 18.67
CA PRO A 77 5.40 -11.73 18.94
C PRO A 77 5.92 -10.55 18.10
N ALA A 78 5.50 -10.44 16.83
CA ALA A 78 5.87 -9.33 15.96
C ALA A 78 5.30 -7.98 16.43
N CYS A 79 4.09 -7.94 17.00
CA CYS A 79 3.51 -6.73 17.58
C CYS A 79 4.27 -6.29 18.85
N GLU A 80 4.62 -7.23 19.71
CA GLU A 80 5.44 -6.94 20.90
C GLU A 80 6.84 -6.46 20.50
N TYR A 81 7.44 -7.09 19.48
CA TYR A 81 8.69 -6.63 18.91
C TYR A 81 8.60 -5.19 18.39
N LEU A 82 7.55 -4.84 17.66
CA LEU A 82 7.36 -3.47 17.18
C LEU A 82 7.24 -2.45 18.32
N LYS A 83 6.63 -2.82 19.44
CA LYS A 83 6.54 -1.96 20.64
C LYS A 83 7.91 -1.77 21.28
N SER A 84 8.70 -2.85 21.42
CA SER A 84 10.03 -2.79 22.05
C SER A 84 11.07 -2.11 21.14
N PHE A 85 10.99 -2.32 19.82
CA PHE A 85 11.89 -1.74 18.82
C PHE A 85 11.69 -0.22 18.67
N PHE A 86 10.47 0.27 18.90
CA PHE A 86 10.14 1.70 18.88
C PHE A 86 9.61 2.20 20.23
N PRO A 87 10.45 2.24 21.29
CA PRO A 87 9.99 2.59 22.64
C PRO A 87 9.52 4.05 22.76
N LYS A 88 9.87 4.90 21.79
CA LYS A 88 9.42 6.31 21.70
C LYS A 88 8.06 6.47 21.01
N LEU A 89 7.53 5.42 20.37
CA LEU A 89 6.18 5.43 19.82
C LEU A 89 5.20 4.97 20.89
N SER A 90 4.03 5.61 20.95
CA SER A 90 2.96 5.10 21.78
C SER A 90 2.43 3.78 21.21
N GLU A 91 1.95 2.91 22.09
CA GLU A 91 1.34 1.64 21.68
C GLU A 91 0.21 1.84 20.67
N ALA A 92 -0.60 2.90 20.85
CA ALA A 92 -1.66 3.26 19.92
C ALA A 92 -1.13 3.56 18.50
N LYS A 93 0.03 4.23 18.37
CA LYS A 93 0.63 4.50 17.05
C LYS A 93 1.17 3.23 16.41
N VAL A 94 1.80 2.36 17.20
CA VAL A 94 2.29 1.06 16.74
C VAL A 94 1.11 0.21 16.24
N LYS A 95 0.08 0.00 17.08
CA LYS A 95 -1.14 -0.76 16.71
C LYS A 95 -1.86 -0.17 15.50
N ALA A 96 -1.87 1.15 15.36
CA ALA A 96 -2.47 1.81 14.20
C ALA A 96 -1.62 1.73 12.92
N GLY A 97 -0.39 1.19 13.00
CA GLY A 97 0.55 1.07 11.90
C GLY A 97 1.10 2.42 11.42
N ILE A 98 1.18 3.41 12.33
CA ILE A 98 1.59 4.78 12.00
C ILE A 98 3.10 4.90 12.20
N PHE A 99 3.84 4.79 11.10
CA PHE A 99 5.29 4.96 11.05
C PHE A 99 5.68 6.04 10.06
N VAL A 100 6.88 6.59 10.22
CA VAL A 100 7.51 7.46 9.22
C VAL A 100 8.53 6.67 8.38
N GLY A 101 8.89 7.18 7.21
CA GLY A 101 9.85 6.53 6.30
C GLY A 101 11.13 6.03 6.98
N PRO A 102 11.81 6.84 7.82
CA PRO A 102 13.01 6.39 8.54
C PRO A 102 12.76 5.23 9.52
N GLN A 103 11.59 5.15 10.15
CA GLN A 103 11.25 4.05 11.06
C GLN A 103 11.05 2.76 10.27
N ILE A 104 10.33 2.83 9.14
CA ILE A 104 10.16 1.67 8.24
C ILE A 104 11.51 1.19 7.73
N ASN A 105 12.39 2.09 7.29
CA ASN A 105 13.72 1.71 6.81
C ASN A 105 14.55 1.03 7.91
N LYS A 106 14.49 1.50 9.16
CA LYS A 106 15.16 0.85 10.30
C LYS A 106 14.60 -0.54 10.58
N LEU A 107 13.27 -0.67 10.52
CA LEU A 107 12.60 -1.95 10.75
C LEU A 107 12.95 -2.98 9.67
N MET A 108 12.96 -2.56 8.39
CA MET A 108 13.32 -3.43 7.27
C MET A 108 14.81 -3.82 7.25
N ALA A 109 15.65 -3.14 8.03
CA ALA A 109 17.05 -3.50 8.24
C ALA A 109 17.25 -4.46 9.42
N SER A 110 16.20 -4.76 10.20
CA SER A 110 16.25 -5.72 11.30
C SER A 110 16.03 -7.14 10.78
N GLU A 111 17.06 -7.98 10.89
CA GLU A 111 16.96 -9.40 10.54
C GLU A 111 15.96 -10.15 11.44
N GLU A 112 15.87 -9.75 12.71
CA GLU A 112 14.94 -10.33 13.69
C GLU A 112 13.49 -10.09 13.27
N PHE A 113 13.16 -8.88 12.81
CA PHE A 113 11.80 -8.60 12.33
C PHE A 113 11.46 -9.39 11.07
N LEU A 114 12.43 -9.57 10.16
CA LEU A 114 12.24 -10.34 8.93
C LEU A 114 12.11 -11.86 9.15
N SER A 115 12.37 -12.33 10.37
CA SER A 115 12.19 -13.74 10.75
C SER A 115 10.77 -14.10 11.21
N TYR A 116 9.91 -13.10 11.42
CA TYR A 116 8.48 -13.28 11.72
C TYR A 116 7.63 -13.33 10.46
#